data_AF-A0AAV5FEX9-F1
#
_entry.id   AF-A0AAV5FEX9-F1
#
_cell.length_a   1.000
_cell.length_b   1.000
_cell.length_c   1.000
_cell.angle_alpha   90.00
_cell.angle_beta   90.00
_cell.angle_gamma   90.00
#
_symmetry.space_group_name_H-M   'P 1'
#
loop_
_entity.id
_entity.type
_entity.pdbx_description
1 polymer ?
#
loop_
_entity_poly.entity_id
_entity_poly.type
_entity_poly.pdbx_seq_one_letter_code
_entity_poly.pdbx_strand_id
1 'polypeptide(L)'
;MAQLRAVASPTCAAGHCAAHRRSSPRTSKGDITSLRLITAVKTPYLPDGRFDLEAYDSLVNMQIEGGAEGVIVGGTTALHINPYYGKTSSKGLISHFKTVLPMGPTIIYNVPSRTGQDIPPPVIEVISDYPNMAGVKECVGHERVKRYTDKGITVWSGNDDECHDSRWKYGATGVISVASNLVPGLMRSLMYEGVNVTLREKLSPLMKWLFCEPNPIALNTALAQLGVARPVFRLPYEPLPLEKRVEFVRIVEAIGRNHFIGQKETRVLDDDDFVSVTSFRFVLAAPTE
;
A
#
# COMPACT_ATOMS: atom_id res chain seq x y z
N MET A 1 -22.03 11.78 1.32
CA MET A 1 -21.38 12.45 0.17
C MET A 1 -20.38 13.46 0.71
N ALA A 2 -19.11 13.10 0.84
CA ALA A 2 -18.03 14.04 1.11
C ALA A 2 -17.19 14.14 -0.17
N GLN A 3 -17.36 15.22 -0.91
CA GLN A 3 -16.60 15.50 -2.11
C GLN A 3 -15.15 15.85 -1.73
N LEU A 4 -14.18 15.09 -2.24
CA LEU A 4 -12.80 15.58 -2.33
C LEU A 4 -12.80 16.82 -3.23
N ARG A 5 -12.49 17.99 -2.67
CA ARG A 5 -12.27 19.20 -3.46
C ARG A 5 -10.87 19.15 -4.07
N ALA A 6 -10.78 18.83 -5.36
CA ALA A 6 -9.63 19.20 -6.18
C ALA A 6 -9.58 20.73 -6.26
N VAL A 7 -8.58 21.35 -5.64
CA VAL A 7 -8.33 22.79 -5.79
C VAL A 7 -7.31 22.95 -6.93
N ALA A 8 -7.82 23.02 -8.16
CA ALA A 8 -7.09 23.68 -9.23
C ALA A 8 -7.16 25.19 -8.95
N SER A 9 -6.02 25.88 -8.94
CA SER A 9 -5.98 27.34 -8.89
C SER A 9 -5.28 27.88 -10.13
N PRO A 10 -5.89 28.83 -10.87
CA PRO A 10 -5.32 29.39 -12.08
C PRO A 10 -4.30 30.49 -11.76
N THR A 11 -3.24 30.56 -12.57
CA THR A 11 -2.42 31.74 -12.92
C THR A 11 -2.19 32.81 -11.83
N CYS A 12 -0.99 32.84 -11.25
CA CYS A 12 -0.53 33.98 -10.46
C CYS A 12 0.26 34.96 -11.36
N ALA A 13 -0.33 36.11 -11.67
CA ALA A 13 0.37 37.27 -12.21
C ALA A 13 1.13 38.00 -11.09
N ALA A 14 2.24 38.63 -11.46
CA ALA A 14 3.32 39.13 -10.63
C ALA A 14 2.92 40.00 -9.40
N GLY A 15 3.66 39.79 -8.30
CA GLY A 15 3.90 40.78 -7.24
C GLY A 15 3.30 40.43 -5.87
N HIS A 16 4.18 40.24 -4.88
CA HIS A 16 3.90 40.04 -3.44
C HIS A 16 3.50 38.63 -3.01
N CYS A 17 4.49 37.74 -2.88
CA CYS A 17 4.33 36.47 -2.20
C CYS A 17 4.49 36.66 -0.68
N ALA A 18 3.41 37.10 -0.02
CA ALA A 18 3.30 36.91 1.43
C ALA A 18 3.11 35.40 1.67
N ALA A 19 4.06 34.78 2.36
CA ALA A 19 3.99 33.36 2.72
C ALA A 19 2.80 33.11 3.67
N HIS A 20 1.62 32.90 3.10
CA HIS A 20 0.50 32.29 3.80
C HIS A 20 0.90 30.84 4.12
N ARG A 21 1.49 30.63 5.30
CA ARG A 21 1.45 29.33 5.97
C ARG A 21 -0.02 29.02 6.28
N ARG A 22 -0.76 28.52 5.29
CA ARG A 22 -2.00 27.80 5.55
C ARG A 22 -1.59 26.60 6.39
N SER A 23 -1.93 26.60 7.67
CA SER A 23 -1.88 25.40 8.49
C SER A 23 -2.85 24.40 7.86
N SER A 24 -2.34 23.49 7.03
CA SER A 24 -3.15 22.35 6.61
C SER A 24 -3.64 21.65 7.88
N PRO A 25 -4.93 21.31 8.01
CA PRO A 25 -5.36 20.50 9.15
C PRO A 25 -4.51 19.22 9.15
N ARG A 26 -3.74 19.00 10.23
CA ARG A 26 -2.99 17.75 10.39
C ARG A 26 -4.01 16.63 10.55
N THR A 27 -3.87 15.57 9.76
CA THR A 27 -4.64 14.33 9.93
C THR A 27 -4.53 13.87 11.37
N SER A 28 -5.66 13.66 12.05
CA SER A 28 -5.69 13.21 13.43
C SER A 28 -5.52 11.68 13.50
N LYS A 29 -5.17 11.15 14.69
CA LYS A 29 -5.22 9.70 14.92
C LYS A 29 -6.61 9.13 14.60
N GLY A 30 -7.67 9.83 15.01
CA GLY A 30 -9.06 9.41 14.81
C GLY A 30 -9.38 9.20 13.32
N ASP A 31 -8.95 10.14 12.48
CA ASP A 31 -9.13 10.04 11.03
C ASP A 31 -8.45 8.77 10.49
N ILE A 32 -7.20 8.50 10.90
CA ILE A 32 -6.45 7.32 10.46
C ILE A 32 -7.12 6.02 10.94
N THR A 33 -7.52 5.95 12.22
CA THR A 33 -8.15 4.75 12.80
C THR A 33 -9.49 4.37 12.17
N SER A 34 -10.12 5.30 11.44
CA SER A 34 -11.40 5.08 10.77
C SER A 34 -11.30 4.45 9.38
N LEU A 35 -10.11 4.53 8.75
CA LEU A 35 -9.88 4.06 7.39
C LEU A 35 -9.98 2.53 7.32
N ARG A 36 -10.69 1.97 6.34
CA ARG A 36 -10.82 0.52 6.16
C ARG A 36 -10.11 0.01 4.92
N LEU A 37 -10.01 0.84 3.88
CA LEU A 37 -9.25 0.50 2.68
C LEU A 37 -8.09 1.49 2.50
N ILE A 38 -6.88 1.02 2.75
CA ILE A 38 -5.65 1.75 2.49
C ILE A 38 -4.87 0.99 1.42
N THR A 39 -4.48 1.66 0.33
CA THR A 39 -3.71 1.05 -0.74
C THR A 39 -2.22 1.29 -0.53
N ALA A 40 -1.40 0.23 -0.49
CA ALA A 40 0.04 0.37 -0.60
C ALA A 40 0.42 0.65 -2.06
N VAL A 41 0.33 1.91 -2.46
CA VAL A 41 0.37 2.31 -3.87
C VAL A 41 1.73 2.05 -4.50
N LYS A 42 1.73 1.47 -5.70
CA LYS A 42 2.95 1.24 -6.49
C LYS A 42 3.57 2.55 -6.95
N THR A 43 4.90 2.63 -6.94
CA THR A 43 5.66 3.74 -7.53
C THR A 43 6.08 3.39 -8.96
N PRO A 44 5.51 4.03 -10.00
CA PRO A 44 5.88 3.78 -11.40
C PRO A 44 7.16 4.53 -11.80
N TYR A 45 7.80 4.04 -12.86
CA TYR A 45 9.11 4.51 -13.31
C TYR A 45 9.12 4.89 -14.78
N LEU A 46 9.86 5.94 -15.11
CA LEU A 46 10.26 6.31 -16.46
C LEU A 46 11.30 5.31 -17.00
N PRO A 47 11.54 5.25 -18.33
CA PRO A 47 12.50 4.31 -18.93
C PRO A 47 13.94 4.41 -18.37
N ASP A 48 14.33 5.57 -17.85
CA ASP A 48 15.63 5.80 -17.21
C ASP A 48 15.64 5.47 -15.70
N GLY A 49 14.55 4.91 -15.19
CA GLY A 49 14.37 4.52 -13.79
C GLY A 49 13.94 5.65 -12.86
N ARG A 50 13.84 6.92 -13.28
CA ARG A 50 13.25 8.00 -12.44
C ARG A 50 11.77 7.76 -12.17
N PHE A 51 11.19 8.44 -11.18
CA PHE A 51 9.75 8.31 -10.91
C PHE A 51 8.92 8.88 -12.07
N ASP A 52 7.91 8.12 -12.49
CA ASP A 52 6.90 8.57 -13.45
C ASP A 52 5.75 9.21 -12.68
N LEU A 53 5.84 10.51 -12.41
CA LEU A 53 4.86 11.21 -11.57
C LEU A 53 3.48 11.30 -12.23
N GLU A 54 3.41 11.39 -13.56
CA GLU A 54 2.14 11.41 -14.30
C GLU A 54 1.40 10.08 -14.16
N ALA A 55 2.12 8.96 -14.30
CA ALA A 55 1.55 7.64 -14.04
C ALA A 55 1.18 7.47 -12.55
N TYR A 56 1.99 7.99 -11.64
CA TYR A 56 1.70 7.93 -10.20
C TYR A 56 0.41 8.68 -9.84
N ASP A 57 0.25 9.92 -10.29
CA ASP A 57 -0.95 10.72 -10.08
C ASP A 57 -2.18 10.04 -10.67
N SER A 58 -2.04 9.45 -11.86
CA SER A 58 -3.10 8.65 -12.48
C SER A 58 -3.49 7.44 -11.63
N LEU A 59 -2.51 6.70 -11.09
CA LEU A 59 -2.78 5.57 -10.19
C LEU A 59 -3.50 6.03 -8.93
N VAL A 60 -3.07 7.13 -8.31
CA VAL A 60 -3.73 7.67 -7.10
C VAL A 60 -5.16 8.12 -7.40
N ASN A 61 -5.42 8.77 -8.54
CA ASN A 61 -6.78 9.13 -8.95
C ASN A 61 -7.67 7.89 -9.12
N MET A 62 -7.16 6.83 -9.75
CA MET A 62 -7.90 5.56 -9.88
C MET A 62 -8.18 4.91 -8.52
N GLN A 63 -7.29 5.08 -7.53
CA GLN A 63 -7.55 4.64 -6.15
C GLN A 63 -8.67 5.45 -5.50
N ILE A 64 -8.69 6.78 -5.68
CA ILE A 64 -9.74 7.66 -5.17
C ILE A 64 -11.09 7.29 -5.79
N GLU A 65 -11.14 7.09 -7.12
CA GLU A 65 -12.34 6.68 -7.85
C GLU A 65 -12.83 5.29 -7.42
N GLY A 66 -11.92 4.36 -7.17
CA GLY A 66 -12.21 3.05 -6.60
C GLY A 66 -12.60 3.08 -5.10
N GLY A 67 -12.56 4.26 -4.47
CA GLY A 67 -12.94 4.49 -3.10
C GLY A 67 -11.92 3.99 -2.07
N ALA A 68 -10.63 3.96 -2.40
CA ALA A 68 -9.59 3.89 -1.38
C ALA A 68 -9.61 5.16 -0.52
N GLU A 69 -9.31 5.02 0.76
CA GLU A 69 -9.45 6.09 1.76
C GLU A 69 -8.09 6.63 2.23
N GLY A 70 -7.03 5.86 1.97
CA GLY A 70 -5.65 6.26 2.22
C GLY A 70 -4.71 5.56 1.26
N VAL A 71 -3.51 6.14 1.10
CA VAL A 71 -2.42 5.54 0.33
C VAL A 71 -1.16 5.51 1.18
N ILE A 72 -0.39 4.42 1.08
CA ILE A 72 0.96 4.33 1.64
C ILE A 72 1.96 4.68 0.53
N VAL A 73 2.55 5.87 0.62
CA VAL A 73 3.53 6.38 -0.35
C VAL A 73 4.90 5.78 -0.06
N GLY A 74 5.49 5.01 -0.98
CA GLY A 74 6.71 4.23 -0.71
C GLY A 74 6.44 2.78 -0.34
N GLY A 75 5.22 2.31 -0.58
CA GLY A 75 4.86 0.88 -0.52
C GLY A 75 5.05 0.26 0.85
N THR A 76 5.82 -0.84 0.92
CA THR A 76 6.00 -1.66 2.12
C THR A 76 6.67 -0.92 3.29
N THR A 77 7.49 0.11 3.03
CA THR A 77 8.40 0.69 4.04
C THR A 77 7.96 2.02 4.63
N ALA A 78 6.90 2.64 4.12
CA ALA A 78 6.53 4.01 4.54
C ALA A 78 5.73 4.09 5.84
N LEU A 79 5.46 2.94 6.46
CA LEU A 79 5.00 2.83 7.84
C LEU A 79 6.19 2.51 8.75
N HIS A 80 6.03 2.69 10.06
CA HIS A 80 7.09 2.36 11.02
C HIS A 80 7.23 0.84 11.20
N ILE A 81 8.07 0.23 10.38
CA ILE A 81 8.50 -1.18 10.49
C ILE A 81 9.54 -1.33 11.63
N ASN A 82 9.68 -2.52 12.21
CA ASN A 82 10.80 -2.80 13.11
C ASN A 82 12.14 -2.89 12.36
N PRO A 83 13.29 -2.63 13.02
CA PRO A 83 14.62 -2.73 12.42
C PRO A 83 14.84 -4.08 11.72
N TYR A 84 14.82 -4.07 10.40
CA TYR A 84 15.01 -5.24 9.55
C TYR A 84 16.50 -5.46 9.28
N TYR A 85 16.90 -6.71 9.04
CA TYR A 85 18.29 -7.16 8.95
C TYR A 85 19.06 -7.01 10.28
N GLY A 86 19.30 -5.78 10.74
CA GLY A 86 19.90 -5.46 12.04
C GLY A 86 18.91 -5.51 13.20
N LYS A 87 18.44 -6.72 13.54
CA LYS A 87 17.45 -6.95 14.61
C LYS A 87 17.94 -6.43 15.97
N THR A 88 17.01 -6.08 16.86
CA THR A 88 17.33 -5.60 18.23
C THR A 88 16.52 -6.33 19.30
N SER A 89 16.84 -6.11 20.58
CA SER A 89 16.09 -6.69 21.70
C SER A 89 14.70 -6.05 21.87
N SER A 90 13.79 -6.64 22.65
CA SER A 90 12.49 -6.03 22.96
C SER A 90 12.62 -4.63 23.58
N LYS A 91 13.64 -4.42 24.43
CA LYS A 91 13.98 -3.09 24.98
C LYS A 91 14.38 -2.11 23.86
N GLY A 92 15.14 -2.59 22.88
CA GLY A 92 15.52 -1.82 21.69
C GLY A 92 14.32 -1.46 20.82
N LEU A 93 13.40 -2.40 20.58
CA LEU A 93 12.16 -2.16 19.83
C LEU A 93 11.29 -1.08 20.49
N ILE A 94 11.06 -1.20 21.80
CA ILE A 94 10.30 -0.20 22.56
C ILE A 94 10.98 1.16 22.46
N SER A 95 12.30 1.22 22.63
CA SER A 95 13.06 2.48 22.55
C SER A 95 12.93 3.11 21.15
N HIS A 96 13.09 2.31 20.10
CA HIS A 96 12.96 2.73 18.70
C HIS A 96 11.59 3.34 18.41
N PHE A 97 10.50 2.65 18.76
CA PHE A 97 9.14 3.16 18.52
C PHE A 97 8.82 4.40 19.36
N LYS A 98 9.24 4.44 20.63
CA LYS A 98 9.04 5.60 21.51
C LYS A 98 9.72 6.88 20.98
N THR A 99 10.80 6.76 20.22
CA THR A 99 11.45 7.92 19.58
C THR A 99 10.59 8.55 18.48
N VAL A 100 9.85 7.75 17.71
CA VAL A 100 9.10 8.24 16.54
C VAL A 100 7.63 8.51 16.83
N LEU A 101 7.02 7.81 17.79
CA LEU A 101 5.61 7.98 18.16
C LEU A 101 5.22 9.45 18.48
N PRO A 102 6.05 10.28 19.14
CA PRO A 102 5.72 11.69 19.40
C PRO A 102 5.60 12.56 18.13
N MET A 103 6.15 12.12 16.99
CA MET A 103 6.19 12.93 15.76
C MET A 103 4.83 13.09 15.09
N GLY A 104 3.95 12.10 15.24
CA GLY A 104 2.59 12.13 14.70
C GLY A 104 1.93 10.76 14.63
N PRO A 105 0.66 10.68 14.19
CA PRO A 105 -0.07 9.44 14.06
C PRO A 105 0.72 8.35 13.32
N THR A 106 0.85 7.19 13.95
CA THR A 106 1.76 6.12 13.55
C THR A 106 1.03 4.79 13.46
N ILE A 107 1.19 4.09 12.34
CA ILE A 107 0.86 2.67 12.20
C ILE A 107 2.17 1.89 12.26
N ILE A 108 2.27 0.96 13.21
CA ILE A 108 3.43 0.05 13.32
C ILE A 108 3.23 -1.11 12.36
N TYR A 109 4.28 -1.53 11.67
CA TYR A 109 4.21 -2.62 10.70
C TYR A 109 4.97 -3.85 11.21
N ASN A 110 4.23 -4.94 11.48
CA ASN A 110 4.79 -6.25 11.79
C ASN A 110 4.72 -7.19 10.57
N VAL A 111 5.88 -7.62 10.06
CA VAL A 111 5.99 -8.57 8.94
C VAL A 111 7.27 -9.42 9.07
N PRO A 112 7.29 -10.40 9.99
CA PRO A 112 8.49 -11.17 10.31
C PRO A 112 9.11 -11.90 9.10
N SER A 113 8.31 -12.29 8.11
CA SER A 113 8.80 -12.92 6.88
C SER A 113 9.73 -12.03 6.07
N ARG A 114 9.67 -10.70 6.25
CA ARG A 114 10.53 -9.71 5.58
C ARG A 114 11.60 -9.14 6.50
N THR A 115 11.30 -8.95 7.77
CA THR A 115 12.23 -8.34 8.74
C THR A 115 13.14 -9.37 9.42
N GLY A 116 12.72 -10.63 9.44
CA GLY A 116 13.31 -11.72 10.21
C GLY A 116 13.01 -11.64 11.71
N GLN A 117 12.17 -10.72 12.17
CA GLN A 117 11.83 -10.56 13.58
C GLN A 117 10.34 -10.22 13.73
N ASP A 118 9.63 -11.09 14.44
CA ASP A 118 8.26 -10.82 14.89
C ASP A 118 8.30 -9.78 16.01
N ILE A 119 7.43 -8.77 15.95
CA ILE A 119 7.23 -7.82 17.04
C ILE A 119 6.32 -8.49 18.08
N PRO A 120 6.83 -8.86 19.27
CA PRO A 120 6.03 -9.59 20.25
C PRO A 120 4.85 -8.72 20.72
N PRO A 121 3.66 -9.30 20.97
CA PRO A 121 2.52 -8.55 21.50
C PRO A 121 2.84 -7.69 22.74
N PRO A 122 3.64 -8.14 23.73
CA PRO A 122 4.03 -7.29 24.85
C PRO A 122 4.72 -5.98 24.46
N VAL A 123 5.43 -5.93 23.33
CA VAL A 123 6.05 -4.67 22.84
C VAL A 123 4.98 -3.70 22.34
N ILE A 124 4.02 -4.18 21.55
CA ILE A 124 2.90 -3.38 21.05
C ILE A 124 2.02 -2.90 22.20
N GLU A 125 1.70 -3.77 23.15
CA GLU A 125 0.87 -3.48 24.32
C GLU A 125 1.51 -2.41 25.22
N VAL A 126 2.84 -2.34 25.31
CA VAL A 126 3.54 -1.28 26.08
C VAL A 126 3.43 0.11 25.42
N ILE A 127 3.24 0.17 24.11
CA ILE A 127 3.21 1.42 23.34
C ILE A 127 1.83 1.77 22.79
N SER A 128 0.81 0.93 23.04
CA SER A 128 -0.56 1.14 22.55
C SER A 128 -1.21 2.39 23.10
N ASP A 129 -0.87 2.78 24.33
CA ASP A 129 -1.47 3.92 25.03
C ASP A 129 -0.88 5.27 24.58
N TYR A 130 0.11 5.27 23.67
CA TYR A 130 0.67 6.51 23.15
C TYR A 130 -0.40 7.26 22.33
N PRO A 131 -0.57 8.60 22.53
CA PRO A 131 -1.63 9.36 21.87
C PRO A 131 -1.66 9.26 20.35
N ASN A 132 -0.47 9.10 19.76
CA ASN A 132 -0.24 8.99 18.32
C ASN A 132 -0.19 7.54 17.80
N MET A 133 -0.29 6.52 18.65
CA MET A 133 -0.34 5.13 18.21
C MET A 133 -1.70 4.87 17.54
N ALA A 134 -1.73 4.88 16.21
CA ALA A 134 -2.94 4.67 15.43
C ALA A 134 -3.29 3.17 15.32
N GLY A 135 -2.31 2.27 15.36
CA GLY A 135 -2.57 0.83 15.32
C GLY A 135 -1.44 0.04 14.68
N VAL A 136 -1.77 -1.18 14.25
CA VAL A 136 -0.81 -2.13 13.67
C VAL A 136 -1.25 -2.58 12.29
N LYS A 137 -0.34 -2.59 11.32
CA LYS A 137 -0.43 -3.41 10.11
C LYS A 137 0.15 -4.78 10.45
N GLU A 138 -0.68 -5.81 10.48
CA GLU A 138 -0.29 -7.15 10.93
C GLU A 138 -0.29 -8.17 9.79
N CYS A 139 0.78 -8.95 9.69
CA CYS A 139 1.01 -9.98 8.66
C CYS A 139 1.24 -11.40 9.23
N VAL A 140 1.22 -11.59 10.55
CA VAL A 140 1.40 -12.90 11.20
C VAL A 140 0.16 -13.79 11.06
N GLY A 141 -1.04 -13.21 11.02
CA GLY A 141 -2.29 -13.93 10.79
C GLY A 141 -3.40 -13.60 11.78
N HIS A 142 -4.55 -14.25 11.60
CA HIS A 142 -5.80 -13.93 12.29
C HIS A 142 -5.75 -13.97 13.82
N GLU A 143 -5.07 -14.95 14.41
CA GLU A 143 -4.98 -15.07 15.88
C GLU A 143 -4.23 -13.87 16.49
N ARG A 144 -3.23 -13.35 15.77
CA ARG A 144 -2.50 -12.14 16.18
C ARG A 144 -3.38 -10.91 16.06
N VAL A 145 -4.14 -10.80 14.97
CA VAL A 145 -5.14 -9.73 14.78
C VAL A 145 -6.14 -9.74 15.94
N LYS A 146 -6.74 -10.89 16.24
CA LYS A 146 -7.73 -11.05 17.32
C LYS A 146 -7.18 -10.67 18.69
N ARG A 147 -5.96 -11.09 19.00
CA ARG A 147 -5.31 -10.75 20.27
C ARG A 147 -5.24 -9.23 20.48
N TYR A 148 -4.94 -8.48 19.44
CA TYR A 148 -4.84 -7.02 19.51
C TYR A 148 -6.22 -6.36 19.57
N THR A 149 -7.16 -6.81 18.74
CA THR A 149 -8.50 -6.22 18.66
C THR A 149 -9.33 -6.50 19.92
N ASP A 150 -9.16 -7.67 20.56
CA ASP A 150 -9.77 -7.99 21.87
C ASP A 150 -9.26 -7.06 23.00
N LYS A 151 -8.12 -6.40 22.80
CA LYS A 151 -7.55 -5.39 23.71
C LYS A 151 -7.83 -3.94 23.25
N GLY A 152 -8.65 -3.74 22.23
CA GLY A 152 -8.98 -2.42 21.70
C GLY A 152 -7.89 -1.78 20.83
N ILE A 153 -6.85 -2.54 20.44
CA ILE A 153 -5.82 -2.03 19.53
C ILE A 153 -6.34 -2.13 18.09
N THR A 154 -6.34 -1.01 17.38
CA THR A 154 -6.71 -0.94 15.96
C THR A 154 -5.74 -1.75 15.11
N VAL A 155 -6.26 -2.60 14.23
CA VAL A 155 -5.46 -3.43 13.32
C VAL A 155 -5.97 -3.33 11.89
N TRP A 156 -5.04 -3.24 10.95
CA TRP A 156 -5.28 -3.52 9.54
C TRP A 156 -4.57 -4.82 9.17
N SER A 157 -5.26 -5.71 8.47
CA SER A 157 -4.58 -6.85 7.84
C SER A 157 -3.60 -6.34 6.79
N GLY A 158 -2.38 -6.86 6.81
CA GLY A 158 -1.40 -6.68 5.73
C GLY A 158 -1.41 -7.80 4.70
N ASN A 159 -2.27 -8.80 4.88
CA ASN A 159 -2.41 -9.98 4.02
C ASN A 159 -3.76 -9.92 3.30
N ASP A 160 -3.76 -9.78 1.96
CA ASP A 160 -4.98 -9.61 1.17
C ASP A 160 -5.88 -10.86 1.16
N ASP A 161 -5.29 -12.06 1.15
CA ASP A 161 -5.98 -13.35 1.20
C ASP A 161 -6.68 -13.61 2.56
N GLU A 162 -6.18 -12.99 3.61
CA GLU A 162 -6.72 -13.04 4.98
C GLU A 162 -7.65 -11.84 5.31
N CYS A 163 -7.67 -10.79 4.49
CA CYS A 163 -8.24 -9.52 4.94
C CYS A 163 -9.76 -9.56 5.18
N HIS A 164 -10.50 -10.33 4.38
CA HIS A 164 -11.95 -10.49 4.54
C HIS A 164 -12.29 -11.12 5.90
N ASP A 165 -11.68 -12.26 6.22
CA ASP A 165 -11.96 -12.94 7.48
C ASP A 165 -11.43 -12.13 8.66
N SER A 166 -10.26 -11.49 8.52
CA SER A 166 -9.72 -10.56 9.53
C SER A 166 -10.71 -9.44 9.87
N ARG A 167 -11.35 -8.85 8.86
CA ARG A 167 -12.33 -7.77 9.02
C ARG A 167 -13.60 -8.23 9.72
N TRP A 168 -14.15 -9.37 9.30
CA TRP A 168 -15.51 -9.76 9.70
C TRP A 168 -15.56 -10.77 10.86
N LYS A 169 -14.47 -11.49 11.14
CA LYS A 169 -14.41 -12.52 12.19
C LYS A 169 -13.44 -12.18 13.32
N TYR A 170 -12.36 -11.46 13.03
CA TYR A 170 -11.27 -11.20 13.98
C TYR A 170 -11.14 -9.72 14.41
N GLY A 171 -12.07 -8.87 13.96
CA GLY A 171 -12.21 -7.49 14.44
C GLY A 171 -11.22 -6.49 13.86
N ALA A 172 -10.47 -6.83 12.80
CA ALA A 172 -9.65 -5.84 12.10
C ALA A 172 -10.53 -4.68 11.60
N THR A 173 -10.00 -3.46 11.60
CA THR A 173 -10.67 -2.29 11.03
C THR A 173 -10.80 -2.40 9.51
N GLY A 174 -9.77 -2.96 8.87
CA GLY A 174 -9.73 -3.13 7.42
C GLY A 174 -8.41 -3.71 6.94
N VAL A 175 -7.94 -3.23 5.78
CA VAL A 175 -6.77 -3.76 5.08
C VAL A 175 -5.84 -2.65 4.60
N ILE A 176 -4.52 -2.90 4.69
CA ILE A 176 -3.51 -2.15 3.95
C ILE A 176 -3.02 -3.06 2.81
N SER A 177 -3.64 -2.86 1.65
CA SER A 177 -3.75 -3.85 0.58
C SER A 177 -2.75 -3.65 -0.56
N VAL A 178 -2.33 -4.76 -1.17
CA VAL A 178 -1.61 -4.81 -2.46
C VAL A 178 -2.62 -4.95 -3.60
N ALA A 179 -3.58 -5.87 -3.48
CA ALA A 179 -4.58 -6.19 -4.51
C ALA A 179 -5.46 -4.99 -4.92
N SER A 180 -5.69 -4.04 -4.02
CA SER A 180 -6.39 -2.78 -4.30
C SER A 180 -5.70 -1.90 -5.35
N ASN A 181 -4.39 -2.09 -5.61
CA ASN A 181 -3.75 -1.45 -6.76
C ASN A 181 -4.37 -1.90 -8.10
N LEU A 182 -4.97 -3.10 -8.16
CA LEU A 182 -5.56 -3.65 -9.38
C LEU A 182 -7.09 -3.53 -9.37
N VAL A 183 -7.75 -3.90 -8.27
CA VAL A 183 -9.22 -4.00 -8.18
C VAL A 183 -9.78 -3.21 -6.96
N PRO A 184 -9.54 -1.89 -6.87
CA PRO A 184 -9.85 -1.11 -5.67
C PRO A 184 -11.33 -1.16 -5.29
N GLY A 185 -12.24 -1.12 -6.27
CA GLY A 185 -13.68 -1.21 -6.04
C GLY A 185 -14.10 -2.55 -5.40
N LEU A 186 -13.55 -3.67 -5.85
CA LEU A 186 -13.85 -4.99 -5.27
C LEU A 186 -13.26 -5.15 -3.86
N MET A 187 -12.04 -4.63 -3.63
CA MET A 187 -11.45 -4.61 -2.29
C MET A 187 -12.25 -3.72 -1.33
N ARG A 188 -12.82 -2.61 -1.83
CA ARG A 188 -13.72 -1.75 -1.06
C ARG A 188 -14.99 -2.52 -0.67
N SER A 189 -15.62 -3.20 -1.61
CA SER A 189 -16.81 -4.02 -1.33
C SER A 189 -16.53 -5.07 -0.25
N LEU A 190 -15.37 -5.76 -0.30
CA LEU A 190 -14.97 -6.72 0.75
C LEU A 190 -14.87 -6.10 2.16
N MET A 191 -14.52 -4.81 2.28
CA MET A 191 -14.33 -4.14 3.58
C MET A 191 -15.58 -3.44 4.12
N TYR A 192 -16.58 -3.19 3.25
CA TYR A 192 -17.73 -2.35 3.57
C TYR A 192 -19.09 -3.05 3.49
N GLU A 193 -19.27 -4.01 2.59
CA GLU A 193 -20.61 -4.54 2.24
C GLU A 193 -21.01 -5.79 3.06
N GLY A 194 -20.24 -6.10 4.11
CA GLY A 194 -20.47 -7.28 4.95
C GLY A 194 -19.73 -8.52 4.46
N VAL A 195 -20.07 -9.66 5.07
CA VAL A 195 -19.48 -10.95 4.74
C VAL A 195 -19.88 -11.35 3.32
N ASN A 196 -18.91 -11.48 2.42
CA ASN A 196 -19.12 -11.91 1.05
C ASN A 196 -18.06 -12.96 0.64
N VAL A 197 -18.33 -14.20 1.03
CA VAL A 197 -17.45 -15.35 0.78
C VAL A 197 -17.26 -15.59 -0.72
N THR A 198 -18.31 -15.42 -1.52
CA THR A 198 -18.26 -15.59 -2.99
C THR A 198 -17.30 -14.59 -3.64
N LEU A 199 -17.34 -13.31 -3.25
CA LEU A 199 -16.41 -12.30 -3.76
C LEU A 199 -14.97 -12.60 -3.30
N ARG A 200 -14.79 -12.98 -2.03
CA ARG A 200 -13.48 -13.41 -1.51
C ARG A 200 -12.90 -14.55 -2.34
N GLU A 201 -13.69 -15.59 -2.61
CA GLU A 201 -13.28 -16.74 -3.41
C GLU A 201 -12.98 -16.36 -4.87
N LYS A 202 -13.79 -15.47 -5.46
CA LYS A 202 -13.53 -14.91 -6.79
C LYS A 202 -12.19 -14.17 -6.89
N LEU A 203 -11.77 -13.48 -5.82
CA LEU A 203 -10.49 -12.75 -5.78
C LEU A 203 -9.30 -13.61 -5.35
N SER A 204 -9.52 -14.79 -4.78
CA SER A 204 -8.44 -15.66 -4.28
C SER A 204 -7.38 -16.01 -5.34
N PRO A 205 -7.73 -16.34 -6.60
CA PRO A 205 -6.72 -16.60 -7.64
C PRO A 205 -5.82 -15.39 -7.91
N LEU A 206 -6.38 -14.18 -7.95
CA LEU A 206 -5.62 -12.94 -8.14
C LEU A 206 -4.66 -12.70 -6.97
N MET A 207 -5.13 -12.88 -5.73
CA MET A 207 -4.30 -12.71 -4.54
C MET A 207 -3.16 -13.73 -4.53
N LYS A 208 -3.43 -15.01 -4.80
CA LYS A 208 -2.38 -16.04 -4.91
C LYS A 208 -1.35 -15.71 -5.98
N TRP A 209 -1.80 -15.24 -7.14
CA TRP A 209 -0.91 -14.82 -8.23
C TRP A 209 -0.05 -13.61 -7.84
N LEU A 210 -0.62 -12.61 -7.17
CA LEU A 210 0.10 -11.41 -6.71
C LEU A 210 1.25 -11.71 -5.74
N PHE A 211 1.21 -12.85 -5.06
CA PHE A 211 2.21 -13.29 -4.09
C PHE A 211 2.90 -14.60 -4.50
N CYS A 212 2.84 -14.99 -5.79
CA CYS A 212 3.59 -16.14 -6.30
C CYS A 212 5.11 -15.93 -6.27
N GLU A 213 5.53 -14.67 -6.33
CA GLU A 213 6.88 -14.19 -6.03
C GLU A 213 6.79 -13.09 -4.96
N PRO A 214 7.89 -12.76 -4.25
CA PRO A 214 7.87 -11.67 -3.28
C PRO A 214 7.34 -10.36 -3.89
N ASN A 215 6.22 -9.86 -3.34
CA ASN A 215 5.68 -8.54 -3.71
C ASN A 215 6.79 -7.46 -3.60
N PRO A 216 6.99 -6.59 -4.62
CA PRO A 216 6.02 -6.21 -5.65
C PRO A 216 6.23 -6.76 -7.07
N ILE A 217 6.93 -7.87 -7.27
CA ILE A 217 7.24 -8.43 -8.61
C ILE A 217 5.98 -8.63 -9.47
N ALA A 218 5.01 -9.39 -8.96
CA ALA A 218 3.77 -9.67 -9.67
C ALA A 218 2.93 -8.41 -9.92
N LEU A 219 2.84 -7.52 -8.91
CA LEU A 219 2.11 -6.26 -9.03
C LEU A 219 2.71 -5.35 -10.12
N ASN A 220 4.03 -5.21 -10.16
CA ASN A 220 4.70 -4.40 -11.18
C ASN A 220 4.42 -4.94 -12.58
N THR A 221 4.43 -6.26 -12.73
CA THR A 221 4.13 -6.95 -13.99
C THR A 221 2.67 -6.69 -14.41
N ALA A 222 1.72 -6.90 -13.50
CA ALA A 222 0.29 -6.70 -13.77
C ALA A 222 -0.05 -5.27 -14.20
N LEU A 223 0.52 -4.26 -13.52
CA LEU A 223 0.28 -2.85 -13.87
C LEU A 223 0.84 -2.48 -15.25
N ALA A 224 1.94 -3.12 -15.67
CA ALA A 224 2.46 -2.99 -17.03
C ALA A 224 1.54 -3.67 -18.06
N GLN A 225 1.06 -4.88 -17.75
CA GLN A 225 0.09 -5.61 -18.59
C GLN A 225 -1.23 -4.85 -18.79
N LEU A 226 -1.70 -4.14 -17.76
CA LEU A 226 -2.89 -3.25 -17.83
C LEU A 226 -2.59 -1.90 -18.52
N GLY A 227 -1.33 -1.60 -18.82
CA GLY A 227 -0.91 -0.39 -19.52
C GLY A 227 -1.05 0.90 -18.73
N VAL A 228 -1.14 0.80 -17.39
CA VAL A 228 -1.23 1.94 -16.44
C VAL A 228 0.12 2.27 -15.81
N ALA A 229 1.12 1.42 -16.00
CA ALA A 229 2.51 1.72 -15.73
C ALA A 229 3.39 1.24 -16.87
N ARG A 230 4.55 1.86 -17.05
CA ARG A 230 5.56 1.37 -18.00
C ARG A 230 6.14 0.04 -17.49
N PRO A 231 6.55 -0.88 -18.38
CA PRO A 231 7.21 -2.15 -18.04
C PRO A 231 8.68 -1.92 -17.58
N VAL A 232 8.89 -1.01 -16.64
CA VAL A 232 10.21 -0.65 -16.13
C VAL A 232 10.35 -1.16 -14.70
N PHE A 233 11.43 -1.88 -14.44
CA PHE A 233 11.77 -2.45 -13.16
C PHE A 233 13.06 -1.82 -12.64
N ARG A 234 13.07 -1.49 -11.34
CA ARG A 234 14.32 -1.22 -10.63
C ARG A 234 14.80 -2.54 -10.01
N LEU A 235 16.06 -2.89 -10.25
CA LEU A 235 16.68 -4.01 -9.56
C LEU A 235 16.61 -3.81 -8.02
N PRO A 236 16.46 -4.90 -7.24
CA PRO A 236 16.65 -6.32 -7.62
C PRO A 236 15.38 -7.02 -8.15
N TYR A 237 14.31 -6.30 -8.48
CA TYR A 237 13.11 -6.92 -9.03
C TYR A 237 13.22 -7.10 -10.55
N GLU A 238 12.74 -8.26 -11.01
CA GLU A 238 12.56 -8.62 -12.42
C GLU A 238 11.09 -8.98 -12.66
N PRO A 239 10.56 -8.88 -13.89
CA PRO A 239 9.17 -9.21 -14.19
C PRO A 239 8.90 -10.71 -14.05
N LEU A 240 7.63 -11.06 -13.86
CA LEU A 240 7.22 -12.47 -13.92
C LEU A 240 7.43 -13.06 -15.32
N PRO A 241 7.71 -14.37 -15.43
CA PRO A 241 7.90 -15.04 -16.71
C PRO A 241 6.62 -15.06 -17.55
N LEU A 242 6.78 -15.26 -18.85
CA LEU A 242 5.68 -15.24 -19.84
C LEU A 242 4.47 -16.09 -19.42
N GLU A 243 4.70 -17.30 -18.92
CA GLU A 243 3.64 -18.20 -18.47
C GLU A 243 2.75 -17.58 -17.39
N LYS A 244 3.35 -16.86 -16.44
CA LYS A 244 2.63 -16.14 -15.38
C LYS A 244 1.93 -14.89 -15.90
N ARG A 245 2.47 -14.23 -16.91
CA ARG A 245 1.79 -13.10 -17.59
C ARG A 245 0.54 -13.56 -18.36
N VAL A 246 0.61 -14.72 -19.01
CA VAL A 246 -0.55 -15.37 -19.65
C VAL A 246 -1.59 -15.79 -18.61
N GLU A 247 -1.16 -16.32 -17.45
CA GLU A 247 -2.05 -16.62 -16.33
C GLU A 247 -2.81 -15.36 -15.85
N PHE A 248 -2.14 -14.21 -15.75
CA PHE A 248 -2.78 -12.96 -15.35
C PHE A 248 -3.89 -12.51 -16.31
N VAL A 249 -3.69 -12.63 -17.63
CA VAL A 249 -4.74 -12.29 -18.62
C VAL A 249 -6.00 -13.12 -18.36
N ARG A 250 -5.85 -14.43 -18.12
CA ARG A 250 -6.98 -15.33 -17.78
C ARG A 250 -7.66 -14.95 -16.47
N ILE A 251 -6.90 -14.51 -15.46
CA ILE A 251 -7.44 -13.99 -14.20
C ILE A 251 -8.26 -12.71 -14.45
N VAL A 252 -7.77 -11.80 -15.30
CA VAL A 252 -8.50 -10.57 -15.66
C VAL A 252 -9.82 -10.89 -16.36
N GLU A 253 -9.83 -11.83 -17.31
CA GLU A 253 -11.04 -12.29 -18.00
C GLU A 253 -12.05 -12.90 -17.02
N ALA A 254 -11.59 -13.79 -16.12
CA ALA A 254 -12.45 -14.47 -15.16
C ALA A 254 -13.07 -13.52 -14.11
N ILE A 255 -12.32 -12.49 -13.69
CA ILE A 255 -12.83 -11.48 -12.76
C ILE A 255 -13.73 -10.47 -13.47
N GLY A 256 -13.38 -10.11 -14.71
CA GLY A 256 -13.99 -9.07 -15.53
C GLY A 256 -13.10 -7.82 -15.60
N ARG A 257 -12.64 -7.47 -16.81
CA ARG A 257 -11.71 -6.35 -17.07
C ARG A 257 -12.21 -5.01 -16.51
N ASN A 258 -13.52 -4.79 -16.49
CA ASN A 258 -14.18 -3.60 -15.96
C ASN A 258 -13.95 -3.37 -14.46
N HIS A 259 -13.50 -4.39 -13.72
CA HIS A 259 -13.16 -4.26 -12.30
C HIS A 259 -11.69 -3.86 -12.07
N PHE A 260 -10.85 -3.95 -13.10
CA PHE A 260 -9.44 -3.57 -13.01
C PHE A 260 -9.23 -2.10 -13.37
N ILE A 261 -8.21 -1.48 -12.78
CA ILE A 261 -7.85 -0.10 -13.10
C ILE A 261 -7.39 0.08 -14.56
N GLY A 262 -7.47 1.32 -15.05
CA GLY A 262 -7.15 1.68 -16.43
C GLY A 262 -8.20 1.23 -17.46
N GLN A 263 -8.09 1.75 -18.68
CA GLN A 263 -9.06 1.52 -19.76
C GLN A 263 -8.52 0.69 -20.93
N LYS A 264 -7.21 0.41 -20.95
CA LYS A 264 -6.59 -0.39 -22.02
C LYS A 264 -6.88 -1.88 -21.82
N GLU A 265 -7.01 -2.60 -22.94
CA GLU A 265 -7.04 -4.05 -22.93
C GLU A 265 -5.78 -4.63 -22.28
N THR A 266 -5.96 -5.73 -21.53
CA THR A 266 -4.84 -6.40 -20.88
C THR A 266 -3.97 -7.08 -21.93
N ARG A 267 -2.65 -6.86 -21.85
CA ARG A 267 -1.67 -7.47 -22.76
C ARG A 267 -0.81 -8.47 -22.01
N VAL A 268 -0.30 -9.48 -22.70
CA VAL A 268 0.66 -10.44 -22.12
C VAL A 268 2.04 -9.79 -21.93
N LEU A 269 2.47 -8.97 -22.90
CA LEU A 269 3.83 -8.42 -23.03
C LEU A 269 4.90 -9.49 -23.28
N ASP A 270 5.82 -9.20 -24.19
CA ASP A 270 6.99 -10.04 -24.48
C ASP A 270 8.12 -9.72 -23.48
N ASP A 271 9.12 -10.60 -23.36
CA ASP A 271 10.22 -10.36 -22.43
C ASP A 271 11.03 -9.10 -22.81
N ASP A 272 11.16 -8.83 -24.11
CA ASP A 272 11.84 -7.65 -24.66
C ASP A 272 11.09 -6.33 -24.41
N ASP A 273 9.82 -6.36 -23.97
CA ASP A 273 9.09 -5.16 -23.58
C ASP A 273 9.60 -4.58 -22.25
N PHE A 274 10.26 -5.40 -21.42
CA PHE A 274 10.67 -5.02 -20.07
C PHE A 274 12.04 -4.37 -20.04
N VAL A 275 12.15 -3.30 -19.25
CA VAL A 275 13.41 -2.58 -19.03
C VAL A 275 13.82 -2.69 -17.57
N SER A 276 14.95 -3.34 -17.32
CA SER A 276 15.56 -3.41 -15.99
C SER A 276 16.62 -2.32 -15.82
N VAL A 277 16.44 -1.48 -14.81
CA VAL A 277 17.30 -0.32 -14.54
C VAL A 277 18.12 -0.55 -13.27
N THR A 278 19.42 -0.35 -13.40
CA THR A 278 20.41 -0.45 -12.31
C THR A 278 21.02 0.89 -11.93
N SER A 279 20.94 1.89 -12.81
CA SER A 279 21.62 3.17 -12.66
C SER A 279 20.84 4.11 -11.74
N PHE A 280 21.32 4.23 -10.49
CA PHE A 280 20.84 5.22 -9.53
C PHE A 280 21.46 6.59 -9.83
N ARG A 281 20.85 7.40 -10.69
CA ARG A 281 21.12 8.85 -10.65
C ARG A 281 20.26 9.48 -9.55
N PHE A 282 20.75 9.42 -8.32
CA PHE A 282 20.30 10.36 -7.29
C PHE A 282 20.73 11.75 -7.75
N VAL A 283 19.81 12.52 -8.31
CA VAL A 283 20.00 13.97 -8.37
C VAL A 283 19.78 14.45 -6.94
N LEU A 284 20.82 14.34 -6.11
CA LEU A 284 20.94 15.25 -4.98
C LEU A 284 20.96 16.63 -5.63
N ALA A 285 19.90 17.40 -5.44
CA ALA A 285 19.96 18.82 -5.72
C ALA A 285 21.19 19.33 -4.96
N ALA A 286 22.26 19.67 -5.68
CA ALA A 286 23.36 20.40 -5.10
C ALA A 286 22.74 21.66 -4.45
N PRO A 287 23.13 22.02 -3.22
CA PRO A 287 22.73 23.30 -2.68
C PRO A 287 23.23 24.36 -3.68
N THR A 288 22.29 25.14 -4.21
CA THR A 288 22.61 26.39 -4.87
C THR A 288 23.36 27.24 -3.85
N GLU A 289 24.63 27.52 -4.10
CA GLU A 289 25.38 28.61 -3.46
C GLU A 289 24.71 29.97 -3.73
#